data_AF-A0A7S2GRD3-F1
#
_entry.id   AF-A0A7S2GRD3-F1
#
_cell.length_a   1.000
_cell.length_b   1.000
_cell.length_c   1.000
_cell.angle_alpha   90.00
_cell.angle_beta   90.00
_cell.angle_gamma   90.00
#
_symmetry.space_group_name_H-M   'P 1'
#
loop_
_entity.id
_entity.type
_entity.pdbx_description
1 polymer ?
#
loop_
_entity_poly.entity_id
_entity_poly.type
_entity_poly.pdbx_seq_one_letter_code
_entity_poly.pdbx_strand_id
1 'polypeptide(L)'
;RKPSILRKIAILVMISTAIGIIYEGCNGLFNITGDYGSNFFHEITHETLYLSFSFTSVVMLLESNHRLPPNSSRLAMTVTSLVQYILWDEHAHMKKGAMLTIHELIAQVCLVSAGAFLYAAKYPSSVAAFVFSFALMVLEGTWIMAAGLNEIPGHAMTMHQVGSFFCLHVLVIGLVIIVATACVYKRVAE
;
A
#
# COMPACT_ATOMS: atom_id res chain seq x y z
N ARG A 1 -19.29 5.25 8.78
CA ARG A 1 -18.00 5.81 9.29
C ARG A 1 -18.00 5.64 10.80
N LYS A 2 -17.24 4.69 11.35
CA LYS A 2 -17.16 4.50 12.81
C LYS A 2 -15.78 4.99 13.27
N PRO A 3 -15.68 6.08 14.06
CA PRO A 3 -14.40 6.61 14.55
C PRO A 3 -13.55 5.53 15.24
N SER A 4 -14.19 4.59 15.94
CA SER A 4 -13.54 3.45 16.56
C SER A 4 -12.83 2.51 15.58
N ILE A 5 -13.36 2.30 14.38
CA ILE A 5 -12.72 1.48 13.34
C ILE A 5 -11.51 2.23 12.78
N LEU A 6 -11.66 3.52 12.47
CA LEU A 6 -10.58 4.34 11.95
C LEU A 6 -9.38 4.37 12.91
N ARG A 7 -9.65 4.52 14.22
CA ARG A 7 -8.63 4.47 15.28
C ARG A 7 -7.92 3.12 15.34
N LYS A 8 -8.64 2.00 15.23
CA LYS A 8 -8.03 0.65 15.25
C LYS A 8 -7.10 0.44 14.05
N ILE A 9 -7.54 0.85 12.86
CA ILE A 9 -6.72 0.78 11.65
C ILE A 9 -5.48 1.68 11.80
N ALA A 10 -5.64 2.90 12.31
CA ALA A 10 -4.52 3.80 12.58
C ALA A 10 -3.47 3.16 13.49
N ILE A 11 -3.90 2.55 14.60
CA ILE A 11 -3.00 1.87 15.54
C ILE A 11 -2.29 0.69 14.87
N LEU A 12 -3.01 -0.12 14.11
CA LEU A 12 -2.43 -1.24 13.39
C LEU A 12 -1.34 -0.77 12.42
N VAL A 13 -1.65 0.25 11.60
CA VAL A 13 -0.69 0.80 10.63
C VAL A 13 0.54 1.37 11.34
N MET A 14 0.36 2.15 12.43
CA MET A 14 1.49 2.67 13.22
C MET A 14 2.40 1.57 13.75
N ILE A 15 1.83 0.48 14.26
CA ILE A 15 2.62 -0.65 14.78
C ILE A 15 3.38 -1.32 13.63
N SER A 16 2.71 -1.60 12.53
CA SER A 16 3.32 -2.24 11.35
C SER A 16 4.46 -1.41 10.79
N THR A 17 4.28 -0.10 10.65
CA THR A 17 5.33 0.79 10.14
C THR A 17 6.46 0.98 11.12
N ALA A 18 6.19 1.05 12.43
CA ALA A 18 7.24 1.12 13.46
C ALA A 18 8.11 -0.15 13.46
N ILE A 19 7.52 -1.32 13.27
CA ILE A 19 8.27 -2.57 13.13
C ILE A 19 9.17 -2.52 11.88
N GLY A 20 8.64 -2.05 10.75
CA GLY A 20 9.41 -1.89 9.51
C GLY A 20 10.60 -0.94 9.68
N ILE A 21 10.37 0.25 10.24
CA ILE A 21 11.40 1.26 10.54
C ILE A 21 12.49 0.69 11.45
N ILE A 22 12.11 -0.04 12.49
CA ILE A 22 13.11 -0.65 13.39
C ILE A 22 13.90 -1.73 12.67
N TYR A 23 13.22 -2.58 11.88
CA TYR A 23 13.86 -3.68 11.16
C TYR A 23 14.88 -3.17 10.13
N GLU A 24 14.46 -2.30 9.21
CA GLU A 24 15.34 -1.77 8.15
C GLU A 24 16.39 -0.82 8.71
N GLY A 25 16.01 0.05 9.66
CA GLY A 25 16.96 0.93 10.36
C GLY A 25 18.06 0.14 11.10
N CYS A 26 17.71 -0.96 11.77
CA CYS A 26 18.71 -1.85 12.35
C CYS A 26 19.56 -2.54 11.27
N ASN A 27 18.95 -3.03 10.19
CA ASN A 27 19.66 -3.67 9.08
C ASN A 27 20.73 -2.74 8.48
N GLY A 28 20.38 -1.49 8.20
CA GLY A 28 21.30 -0.47 7.69
C GLY A 28 22.41 -0.06 8.66
N LEU A 29 22.13 -0.10 9.97
CA LEU A 29 23.12 0.21 11.02
C LEU A 29 24.06 -0.95 11.35
N PHE A 30 23.63 -2.21 11.17
CA PHE A 30 24.46 -3.38 11.49
C PHE A 30 25.22 -3.92 10.28
N ASN A 31 24.77 -3.66 9.05
CA ASN A 31 25.45 -4.06 7.81
C ASN A 31 26.40 -2.98 7.26
N ILE A 32 27.10 -2.24 8.13
CA ILE A 32 28.05 -1.18 7.72
C ILE A 32 29.27 -1.77 6.95
N THR A 33 29.51 -3.07 7.03
CA THR A 33 30.60 -3.76 6.33
C THR A 33 30.14 -4.42 5.02
N GLY A 34 29.89 -3.58 4.01
CA GLY A 34 30.54 -3.68 2.70
C GLY A 34 30.20 -4.77 1.67
N ASP A 35 29.53 -5.89 1.99
CA ASP A 35 29.43 -6.99 1.00
C ASP A 35 28.12 -7.03 0.18
N TYR A 36 27.07 -6.27 0.55
CA TYR A 36 25.77 -6.31 -0.13
C TYR A 36 25.19 -4.96 -0.58
N GLY A 37 25.97 -3.87 -0.59
CA GLY A 37 25.48 -2.57 -1.08
C GLY A 37 24.36 -1.93 -0.23
N SER A 38 23.91 -2.57 0.85
CA SER A 38 23.03 -1.99 1.87
C SER A 38 23.84 -1.02 2.73
N ASN A 39 23.73 0.27 2.44
CA ASN A 39 24.24 1.32 3.31
C ASN A 39 23.06 2.10 3.91
N PHE A 40 23.32 2.99 4.86
CA PHE A 40 22.28 3.81 5.47
C PHE A 40 21.37 4.51 4.44
N PHE A 41 21.93 4.97 3.31
CA PHE A 41 21.16 5.61 2.23
C PHE A 41 20.30 4.65 1.41
N HIS A 42 20.67 3.36 1.35
CA HIS A 42 19.84 2.32 0.74
C HIS A 42 18.54 2.13 1.52
N GLU A 43 18.63 2.13 2.85
CA GLU A 43 17.45 1.95 3.71
C GLU A 43 16.54 3.18 3.76
N ILE A 44 17.03 4.37 3.38
CA ILE A 44 16.19 5.59 3.33
C ILE A 44 14.95 5.39 2.45
N THR A 45 15.02 4.60 1.39
CA THR A 45 13.85 4.31 0.54
C THR A 45 12.77 3.56 1.31
N HIS A 46 13.13 2.50 2.04
CA HIS A 46 12.19 1.73 2.85
C HIS A 46 11.69 2.54 4.05
N GLU A 47 12.58 3.29 4.71
CA GLU A 47 12.22 4.21 5.80
C GLU A 47 11.20 5.25 5.33
N THR A 48 11.39 5.85 4.15
CA THR A 48 10.45 6.82 3.58
C THR A 48 9.10 6.18 3.29
N LEU A 49 9.09 4.92 2.81
CA LEU A 49 7.87 4.15 2.62
C LEU A 49 7.11 3.99 3.95
N TYR A 50 7.78 3.52 5.00
CA TYR A 50 7.13 3.34 6.31
C TYR A 50 6.69 4.67 6.95
N LEU A 51 7.50 5.71 6.83
CA LEU A 51 7.17 7.05 7.34
C LEU A 51 5.95 7.63 6.61
N SER A 52 5.80 7.40 5.31
CA SER A 52 4.64 7.87 4.55
C SER A 52 3.32 7.24 5.04
N PHE A 53 3.34 5.95 5.38
CA PHE A 53 2.19 5.27 5.99
C PHE A 53 2.00 5.68 7.46
N SER A 54 3.09 5.88 8.20
CA SER A 54 3.06 6.37 9.58
C SER A 54 2.39 7.75 9.65
N PHE A 55 2.74 8.66 8.73
CA PHE A 55 2.09 9.96 8.60
C PHE A 55 0.58 9.82 8.43
N THR A 56 0.13 8.97 7.50
CA THR A 56 -1.31 8.77 7.28
C THR A 56 -1.99 8.16 8.51
N SER A 57 -1.35 7.23 9.20
CA SER A 57 -1.89 6.65 10.43
C SER A 57 -2.06 7.68 11.55
N VAL A 58 -1.15 8.64 11.69
CA VAL A 58 -1.29 9.77 12.62
C VAL A 58 -2.49 10.64 12.23
N VAL A 59 -2.64 10.95 10.94
CA VAL A 59 -3.81 11.70 10.43
C VAL A 59 -5.12 10.95 10.73
N MET A 60 -5.16 9.64 10.49
CA MET A 60 -6.31 8.80 10.82
C MET A 60 -6.63 8.82 12.32
N LEU A 61 -5.62 8.76 13.18
CA LEU A 61 -5.79 8.83 14.63
C LEU A 61 -6.36 10.19 15.05
N LEU A 62 -5.80 11.29 14.55
CA LEU A 62 -6.28 12.64 14.84
C LEU A 62 -7.71 12.86 14.32
N GLU A 63 -8.02 12.42 13.10
CA GLU A 63 -9.38 12.45 12.55
C GLU A 63 -10.35 11.63 13.42
N SER A 64 -9.94 10.44 13.88
CA SER A 64 -10.78 9.59 14.73
C SER A 64 -11.12 10.21 16.09
N ASN A 65 -10.26 11.12 16.58
CA ASN A 65 -10.45 11.89 17.80
C ASN A 65 -11.10 13.26 17.54
N HIS A 66 -11.62 13.49 16.33
CA HIS A 66 -12.24 14.76 15.91
C HIS A 66 -11.29 15.96 16.01
N ARG A 67 -9.97 15.73 15.95
CA ARG A 67 -8.94 16.80 15.95
C ARG A 67 -8.62 17.30 14.55
N LEU A 68 -9.09 16.60 13.51
CA LEU A 68 -8.98 17.01 12.11
C LEU A 68 -10.35 16.97 11.43
N PRO A 69 -10.54 17.73 10.34
CA PRO A 69 -11.75 17.64 9.53
C PRO A 69 -12.03 16.22 9.00
N PRO A 70 -13.30 15.88 8.75
CA PRO A 70 -13.63 14.60 8.11
C PRO A 70 -12.93 14.46 6.75
N ASN A 71 -12.48 13.24 6.44
CA ASN A 71 -11.75 12.85 5.23
C ASN A 71 -10.28 13.29 5.16
N SER A 72 -9.70 13.89 6.22
CA SER A 72 -8.26 14.17 6.26
C SER A 72 -7.41 12.92 6.00
N SER A 73 -7.82 11.76 6.49
CA SER A 73 -7.16 10.46 6.22
C SER A 73 -7.16 10.07 4.75
N ARG A 74 -8.22 10.39 3.99
CA ARG A 74 -8.28 10.10 2.55
C ARG A 74 -7.33 10.99 1.75
N LEU A 75 -7.23 12.27 2.15
CA LEU A 75 -6.25 13.19 1.57
C LEU A 75 -4.82 12.78 1.93
N ALA A 76 -4.58 12.36 3.18
CA ALA A 76 -3.29 11.83 3.59
C ALA A 76 -2.91 10.57 2.80
N MET A 77 -3.84 9.61 2.64
CA MET A 77 -3.63 8.44 1.76
C MET A 77 -3.34 8.84 0.31
N THR A 78 -3.98 9.89 -0.21
CA THR A 78 -3.68 10.41 -1.56
C THR A 78 -2.20 10.83 -1.66
N VAL A 79 -1.72 11.60 -0.69
CA VAL A 79 -0.32 12.05 -0.63
C VAL A 79 0.63 10.88 -0.44
N THR A 80 0.32 9.95 0.49
CA THR A 80 1.11 8.74 0.71
C THR A 80 1.23 7.91 -0.56
N SER A 81 0.13 7.69 -1.29
CA SER A 81 0.15 6.94 -2.54
C SER A 81 0.94 7.65 -3.65
N LEU A 82 0.91 8.99 -3.72
CA LEU A 82 1.77 9.74 -4.66
C LEU A 82 3.25 9.63 -4.32
N VAL A 83 3.61 9.75 -3.03
CA VAL A 83 5.00 9.58 -2.57
C VAL A 83 5.47 8.17 -2.87
N GLN A 84 4.64 7.16 -2.60
CA GLN A 84 4.97 5.77 -2.91
C GLN A 84 5.09 5.49 -4.40
N TYR A 85 4.28 6.10 -5.26
CA TYR A 85 4.48 5.99 -6.71
C TYR A 85 5.90 6.41 -7.09
N ILE A 86 6.36 7.57 -6.61
CA ILE A 86 7.72 8.07 -6.89
C ILE A 86 8.77 7.09 -6.34
N LEU A 87 8.61 6.63 -5.09
CA LEU A 87 9.58 5.71 -4.47
C LEU A 87 9.66 4.37 -5.20
N TRP A 88 8.52 3.77 -5.55
CA TRP A 88 8.49 2.48 -6.24
C TRP A 88 8.98 2.59 -7.67
N ASP A 89 8.72 3.70 -8.36
CA ASP A 89 9.23 3.95 -9.72
C ASP A 89 10.76 4.09 -9.71
N GLU A 90 11.30 4.92 -8.81
CA GLU A 90 12.75 5.04 -8.61
C GLU A 90 13.37 3.70 -8.19
N HIS A 91 12.72 2.95 -7.29
CA HIS A 91 13.22 1.65 -6.86
C HIS A 91 13.17 0.62 -8.00
N ALA A 92 12.18 0.70 -8.89
CA ALA A 92 12.08 -0.17 -10.06
C ALA A 92 13.30 -0.01 -10.99
N HIS A 93 13.74 1.23 -11.24
CA HIS A 93 14.91 1.52 -12.08
C HIS A 93 16.23 0.89 -11.58
N MET A 94 16.29 0.47 -10.31
CA MET A 94 17.43 -0.26 -9.74
C MET A 94 17.37 -1.77 -9.97
N LYS A 95 16.20 -2.30 -10.34
CA LYS A 95 15.95 -3.73 -10.50
C LYS A 95 16.11 -4.17 -11.96
N LYS A 96 16.12 -5.49 -12.19
CA LYS A 96 16.22 -6.09 -13.53
C LYS A 96 15.25 -7.26 -13.67
N GLY A 97 14.90 -7.58 -14.91
CA GLY A 97 14.04 -8.73 -15.21
C GLY A 97 12.68 -8.63 -14.54
N ALA A 98 12.21 -9.72 -13.95
CA ALA A 98 10.88 -9.77 -13.32
C ALA A 98 10.71 -8.78 -12.17
N MET A 99 11.79 -8.52 -11.41
CA MET A 99 11.76 -7.59 -10.28
C MET A 99 11.45 -6.16 -10.72
N LEU A 100 12.01 -5.72 -11.86
CA LEU A 100 11.70 -4.42 -12.47
C LEU A 100 10.19 -4.31 -12.72
N THR A 101 9.61 -5.27 -13.45
CA THR A 101 8.20 -5.25 -13.80
C THR A 101 7.28 -5.31 -12.57
N ILE A 102 7.64 -6.09 -11.55
CA ILE A 102 6.87 -6.13 -10.29
C ILE A 102 6.83 -4.74 -9.66
N HIS A 103 7.98 -4.07 -9.55
CA HIS A 103 8.09 -2.76 -8.92
C HIS A 103 7.37 -1.67 -9.72
N GLU A 104 7.50 -1.67 -11.05
CA GLU A 104 6.75 -0.77 -11.95
C GLU A 104 5.24 -0.93 -11.73
N LEU A 105 4.75 -2.18 -11.64
CA LEU A 105 3.33 -2.44 -11.39
C LEU A 105 2.88 -1.94 -10.00
N ILE A 106 3.71 -2.08 -8.96
CA ILE A 106 3.41 -1.48 -7.64
C ILE A 106 3.30 0.04 -7.77
N ALA A 107 4.26 0.68 -8.45
CA ALA A 107 4.23 2.13 -8.67
C ALA A 107 2.92 2.56 -9.36
N GLN A 108 2.53 1.89 -10.45
CA GLN A 108 1.28 2.18 -11.15
C GLN A 108 0.05 1.98 -10.27
N VAL A 109 0.02 0.93 -9.42
CA VAL A 109 -1.04 0.75 -8.43
C VAL A 109 -1.10 1.92 -7.45
N CYS A 110 0.04 2.38 -6.93
CA CYS A 110 0.09 3.55 -6.05
C CYS A 110 -0.44 4.81 -6.74
N LEU A 111 -0.11 5.03 -8.02
CA LEU A 111 -0.62 6.18 -8.79
C LEU A 111 -2.16 6.11 -8.93
N VAL A 112 -2.71 4.94 -9.25
CA VAL A 112 -4.16 4.73 -9.34
C VAL A 112 -4.83 4.85 -7.96
N SER A 113 -4.19 4.35 -6.89
CA SER A 113 -4.61 4.53 -5.50
C SER A 113 -4.75 6.01 -5.13
N ALA A 114 -3.78 6.85 -5.52
CA ALA A 114 -3.86 8.29 -5.28
C ALA A 114 -5.11 8.91 -5.92
N GLY A 115 -5.38 8.61 -7.19
CA GLY A 115 -6.59 9.05 -7.87
C GLY A 115 -7.87 8.56 -7.20
N ALA A 116 -7.90 7.29 -6.78
CA ALA A 116 -9.03 6.70 -6.08
C ALA A 116 -9.30 7.36 -4.72
N PHE A 117 -8.26 7.58 -3.92
CA PHE A 117 -8.40 8.25 -2.62
C PHE A 117 -8.78 9.72 -2.75
N LEU A 118 -8.28 10.42 -3.76
CA LEU A 118 -8.70 11.78 -4.07
C LEU A 118 -10.17 11.83 -4.47
N TYR A 119 -10.61 10.92 -5.32
CA TYR A 119 -12.02 10.77 -5.68
C TYR A 119 -12.89 10.43 -4.45
N ALA A 120 -12.43 9.52 -3.59
CA ALA A 120 -13.12 9.18 -2.34
C ALA A 120 -13.15 10.34 -1.35
N ALA A 121 -12.14 11.22 -1.33
CA ALA A 121 -12.16 12.43 -0.52
C ALA A 121 -13.22 13.42 -1.01
N LYS A 122 -13.35 13.59 -2.34
CA LYS A 122 -14.35 14.45 -2.98
C LYS A 122 -15.77 13.90 -2.87
N TYR A 123 -15.95 12.58 -2.95
CA TYR A 123 -17.24 11.89 -2.90
C TYR A 123 -17.35 10.96 -1.68
N PRO A 124 -17.42 11.54 -0.46
CA PRO A 124 -17.29 10.82 0.80
C PRO A 124 -18.33 9.72 1.05
N SER A 125 -19.50 9.87 0.46
CA SER A 125 -20.66 8.97 0.57
C SER A 125 -20.71 7.89 -0.52
N SER A 126 -19.84 7.95 -1.54
CA SER A 126 -19.85 6.98 -2.62
C SER A 126 -19.34 5.62 -2.15
N VAL A 127 -20.22 4.62 -2.19
CA VAL A 127 -19.87 3.22 -1.90
C VAL A 127 -18.84 2.71 -2.93
N ALA A 128 -19.02 3.07 -4.20
CA ALA A 128 -18.09 2.72 -5.27
C ALA A 128 -16.68 3.28 -4.99
N ALA A 129 -16.58 4.54 -4.54
CA ALA A 129 -15.30 5.14 -4.19
C ALA A 129 -14.63 4.40 -3.02
N PHE A 130 -15.39 4.06 -1.97
CA PHE A 130 -14.87 3.31 -0.84
C PHE A 130 -14.37 1.92 -1.25
N VAL A 131 -15.18 1.18 -1.99
CA VAL A 131 -14.86 -0.17 -2.46
C VAL A 131 -13.64 -0.15 -3.36
N PHE A 132 -13.57 0.79 -4.31
CA PHE A 132 -12.45 0.91 -5.24
C PHE A 132 -11.14 1.26 -4.53
N SER A 133 -11.14 2.27 -3.64
CA SER A 133 -9.94 2.59 -2.84
C SER A 133 -9.50 1.42 -1.96
N PHE A 134 -10.44 0.67 -1.38
CA PHE A 134 -10.11 -0.52 -0.59
C PHE A 134 -9.52 -1.65 -1.45
N ALA A 135 -10.09 -1.89 -2.64
CA ALA A 135 -9.57 -2.86 -3.61
C ALA A 135 -8.10 -2.59 -3.94
N LEU A 136 -7.79 -1.32 -4.21
CA LEU A 136 -6.45 -0.89 -4.57
C LEU A 136 -5.48 -1.01 -3.40
N MET A 137 -5.90 -0.71 -2.16
CA MET A 137 -5.06 -0.99 -0.98
C MET A 137 -4.73 -2.47 -0.81
N VAL A 138 -5.71 -3.35 -1.04
CA VAL A 138 -5.49 -4.80 -0.96
C VAL A 138 -4.54 -5.25 -2.07
N LEU A 139 -4.73 -4.76 -3.29
CA LEU A 139 -3.85 -5.03 -4.41
C LEU A 139 -2.42 -4.54 -4.13
N GLU A 140 -2.27 -3.30 -3.67
CA GLU A 140 -0.98 -2.70 -3.29
C GLU A 140 -0.27 -3.56 -2.23
N GLY A 141 -0.93 -3.86 -1.12
CA GLY A 141 -0.33 -4.65 -0.03
C GLY A 141 0.03 -6.07 -0.44
N THR A 142 -0.82 -6.75 -1.21
CA THR A 142 -0.51 -8.11 -1.70
C THR A 142 0.60 -8.12 -2.75
N TRP A 143 0.75 -7.05 -3.53
CA TRP A 143 1.80 -6.96 -4.54
C TRP A 143 3.16 -6.56 -3.95
N ILE A 144 3.17 -5.74 -2.88
CA ILE A 144 4.37 -5.53 -2.05
C ILE A 144 4.84 -6.87 -1.46
N MET A 145 3.91 -7.70 -0.97
CA MET A 145 4.25 -9.05 -0.49
C MET A 145 4.79 -9.93 -1.63
N ALA A 146 4.21 -9.85 -2.83
CA ALA A 146 4.72 -10.56 -4.00
C ALA A 146 6.15 -10.13 -4.37
N ALA A 147 6.48 -8.83 -4.29
CA ALA A 147 7.85 -8.34 -4.47
C ALA A 147 8.81 -8.95 -3.44
N GLY A 148 8.45 -8.94 -2.15
CA GLY A 148 9.28 -9.54 -1.09
C GLY A 148 9.49 -11.04 -1.28
N LEU A 149 8.45 -11.79 -1.67
CA LEU A 149 8.58 -13.22 -1.98
C LEU A 149 9.47 -13.48 -3.19
N ASN A 150 9.44 -12.59 -4.19
CA ASN A 150 10.23 -12.74 -5.41
C ASN A 150 11.73 -12.49 -5.19
N GLU A 151 12.11 -11.81 -4.10
CA GLU A 151 13.51 -11.66 -3.66
C GLU A 151 14.05 -12.95 -3.01
N ILE A 152 13.18 -13.89 -2.60
CA ILE A 152 13.59 -15.17 -2.00
C ILE A 152 14.04 -16.15 -3.09
N PRO A 153 15.26 -16.71 -3.00
CA PRO A 153 15.72 -17.73 -3.94
C PRO A 153 14.74 -18.92 -4.03
N GLY A 154 14.44 -19.34 -5.27
CA GLY A 154 13.50 -20.43 -5.55
C GLY A 154 12.02 -20.03 -5.64
N HIS A 155 11.67 -18.77 -5.33
CA HIS A 155 10.30 -18.24 -5.45
C HIS A 155 10.17 -17.16 -6.54
N ALA A 156 11.25 -16.90 -7.28
CA ALA A 156 11.28 -15.88 -8.32
C ALA A 156 10.37 -16.25 -9.51
N MET A 157 9.37 -15.42 -9.74
CA MET A 157 8.59 -15.38 -10.97
C MET A 157 9.47 -14.97 -12.15
N THR A 158 9.15 -15.52 -13.31
CA THR A 158 9.69 -15.07 -14.60
C THR A 158 8.90 -13.87 -15.12
N MET A 159 9.49 -13.09 -16.05
CA MET A 159 8.85 -11.88 -16.59
C MET A 159 7.45 -12.13 -17.16
N HIS A 160 7.25 -13.25 -17.85
CA HIS A 160 5.94 -13.57 -18.43
C HIS A 160 4.88 -13.92 -17.37
N GLN A 161 5.29 -14.41 -16.21
CA GLN A 161 4.38 -14.76 -15.12
C GLN A 161 3.88 -13.53 -14.36
N VAL A 162 4.73 -12.50 -14.20
CA VAL A 162 4.41 -11.29 -13.43
C VAL A 162 3.13 -10.64 -13.93
N GLY A 163 3.06 -10.33 -15.24
CA GLY A 163 1.90 -9.66 -15.83
C GLY A 163 0.62 -10.49 -15.75
N SER A 164 0.70 -11.78 -16.08
CA SER A 164 -0.46 -12.68 -16.01
C SER A 164 -0.95 -12.87 -14.56
N PHE A 165 -0.04 -13.00 -13.60
CA PHE A 165 -0.38 -13.15 -12.19
C PHE A 165 -0.99 -11.86 -11.62
N PHE A 166 -0.47 -10.69 -12.02
CA PHE A 166 -1.05 -9.40 -11.66
C PHE A 166 -2.49 -9.27 -12.15
N CYS A 167 -2.72 -9.54 -13.45
CA CYS A 167 -4.06 -9.50 -14.03
C CYS A 167 -5.02 -10.46 -13.33
N LEU A 168 -4.56 -11.69 -13.03
CA LEU A 168 -5.36 -12.66 -12.27
C LEU A 168 -5.72 -12.13 -10.88
N HIS A 169 -4.76 -11.53 -10.16
CA HIS A 169 -5.04 -10.93 -8.85
C HIS A 169 -6.04 -9.79 -8.91
N VAL A 170 -5.94 -8.90 -9.90
CA VAL A 170 -6.93 -7.83 -10.13
C VAL A 170 -8.33 -8.42 -10.33
N LEU A 171 -8.45 -9.48 -11.15
CA LEU A 171 -9.73 -10.17 -11.39
C LEU A 171 -10.27 -10.84 -10.13
N VAL A 172 -9.42 -11.49 -9.33
CA VAL A 172 -9.82 -12.14 -8.08
C VAL A 172 -10.32 -11.12 -7.05
N ILE A 173 -9.59 -10.01 -6.87
CA ILE A 173 -10.01 -8.92 -5.97
C ILE A 173 -11.35 -8.34 -6.45
N GLY A 174 -11.49 -8.11 -7.76
CA GLY A 174 -12.74 -7.65 -8.36
C GLY A 174 -13.91 -8.61 -8.10
N LEU A 175 -13.70 -9.92 -8.27
CA LEU A 175 -14.71 -10.94 -7.99
C LEU A 175 -15.13 -10.94 -6.52
N VAL A 176 -14.17 -10.91 -5.58
CA VAL A 176 -14.45 -10.88 -4.14
C VAL A 176 -15.31 -9.66 -3.79
N ILE A 177 -15.01 -8.51 -4.37
CA ILE A 177 -15.77 -7.27 -4.18
C ILE A 177 -17.18 -7.39 -4.72
N ILE A 178 -17.36 -7.92 -5.92
CA ILE A 178 -18.68 -8.11 -6.55
C ILE A 178 -19.52 -9.04 -5.67
N VAL A 179 -18.97 -10.19 -5.26
CA VAL A 179 -19.65 -11.16 -4.40
C VAL A 179 -20.00 -10.57 -3.05
N ALA A 180 -19.06 -9.87 -2.39
CA ALA A 180 -19.31 -9.22 -1.11
C ALA A 180 -20.43 -8.16 -1.22
N THR A 181 -20.43 -7.39 -2.30
CA THR A 181 -21.44 -6.35 -2.56
C THR A 181 -22.82 -6.97 -2.82
N ALA A 182 -22.90 -8.02 -3.65
CA ALA A 182 -24.15 -8.73 -3.94
C ALA A 182 -24.75 -9.38 -2.68
N CYS A 183 -23.92 -9.98 -1.83
CA CYS A 183 -24.34 -10.57 -0.56
C CYS A 183 -24.87 -9.53 0.44
N VAL A 184 -24.31 -8.32 0.47
CA VAL A 184 -24.79 -7.23 1.33
C VAL A 184 -26.08 -6.63 0.78
N TYR A 185 -26.17 -6.41 -0.54
CA TYR A 185 -27.36 -5.85 -1.17
C TYR A 185 -28.59 -6.72 -0.93
N LYS A 186 -28.44 -8.05 -1.03
CA LYS A 186 -29.52 -9.00 -0.77
C LYS A 186 -30.10 -8.87 0.65
N ARG A 187 -29.26 -8.64 1.67
CA ARG A 187 -29.71 -8.50 3.08
C ARG A 187 -30.39 -7.17 3.40
N VAL A 188 -30.24 -6.15 2.55
CA VAL A 188 -30.87 -4.84 2.74
C VAL A 188 -32.22 -4.76 2.01
N ALA A 189 -32.42 -5.61 1.01
CA ALA A 189 -33.67 -5.72 0.26
C ALA A 189 -34.70 -6.68 0.90
N GLU A 190 -34.28 -7.46 1.89
CA GLU A 190 -35.11 -8.32 2.76
C GLU A 190 -35.44 -7.59 4.06
#